data_AF-A0AAD5G1F6-F1
#
_entry.id   AF-A0AAD5G1F6-F1
#
_cell.length_a   1.000
_cell.length_b   1.000
_cell.length_c   1.000
_cell.angle_alpha   90.00
_cell.angle_beta   90.00
_cell.angle_gamma   90.00
#
_symmetry.space_group_name_H-M   'P 1'
#
loop_
_entity.id
_entity.type
_entity.pdbx_description
1 polymer ?
#
loop_
_entity_poly.entity_id
_entity_poly.type
_entity_poly.pdbx_seq_one_letter_code
_entity_poly.pdbx_strand_id
1 'polypeptide(L)'
;MSGEGKVVCVTGASGYIASWLVKLLLDRGYTVHATVRSLDDPKKTEHLLALDGAKERLSLFEANLTAEGSFDAAVNGCVCVFHTASPVLLSVDDP
;
A
#
# COMPACT_ATOMS: atom_id res chain seq x y z
N MET A 1 -17.11 3.44 -13.46
CA MET A 1 -17.33 4.07 -12.15
C MET A 1 -16.03 4.75 -11.75
N SER A 2 -15.99 6.08 -11.60
CA SER A 2 -14.78 6.78 -11.15
C SER A 2 -14.63 6.65 -9.63
N GLY A 3 -13.39 6.49 -9.17
CA GLY A 3 -13.01 6.44 -7.75
C GLY A 3 -12.72 7.81 -7.14
N GLU A 4 -12.96 8.88 -7.88
CA GLU A 4 -12.66 10.25 -7.48
C GLU A 4 -13.29 10.60 -6.14
N GLY A 5 -12.52 11.28 -5.28
CA GLY A 5 -12.93 11.66 -3.94
C GLY A 5 -12.99 10.52 -2.92
N LYS A 6 -12.72 9.26 -3.31
CA LYS A 6 -12.66 8.12 -2.39
C LYS A 6 -11.21 7.81 -2.02
N VAL A 7 -10.97 7.69 -0.73
CA VAL A 7 -9.68 7.29 -0.16
C VAL A 7 -9.72 5.80 0.18
N VAL A 8 -8.72 5.04 -0.22
CA VAL A 8 -8.61 3.60 0.08
C VAL A 8 -7.23 3.28 0.63
N CYS A 9 -7.14 2.30 1.53
CA CYS A 9 -5.88 1.82 2.07
C CYS A 9 -5.47 0.50 1.41
N VAL A 10 -4.20 0.36 1.04
CA VAL A 10 -3.59 -0.89 0.55
C VAL A 10 -2.41 -1.23 1.44
N THR A 11 -2.49 -2.35 2.16
CA THR A 11 -1.38 -2.78 3.02
C THR A 11 -0.32 -3.53 2.22
N GLY A 12 0.97 -3.34 2.56
CA GLY A 12 2.06 -4.08 1.92
C GLY A 12 2.27 -3.67 0.45
N ALA A 13 2.06 -2.38 0.16
CA ALA A 13 2.01 -1.80 -1.18
C ALA A 13 3.24 -2.09 -2.05
N SER A 14 4.41 -2.30 -1.44
CA SER A 14 5.65 -2.64 -2.15
C SER A 14 5.73 -4.11 -2.60
N GLY A 15 4.71 -4.90 -2.30
CA GLY A 15 4.58 -6.30 -2.74
C GLY A 15 4.17 -6.43 -4.21
N TYR A 16 4.34 -7.63 -4.75
CA TYR A 16 4.08 -7.92 -6.16
C TYR A 16 2.63 -7.61 -6.56
N ILE A 17 1.64 -8.18 -5.87
CA ILE A 17 0.22 -7.95 -6.16
C ILE A 17 -0.19 -6.53 -5.76
N ALA A 18 0.30 -6.06 -4.62
CA ALA A 18 -0.13 -4.80 -4.01
C ALA A 18 0.27 -3.58 -4.87
N SER A 19 1.47 -3.57 -5.44
CA SER A 19 1.95 -2.46 -6.28
C SER A 19 1.10 -2.29 -7.54
N TRP A 20 0.69 -3.40 -8.17
CA TRP A 20 -0.26 -3.39 -9.28
C TRP A 20 -1.65 -2.93 -8.87
N LEU A 21 -2.13 -3.34 -7.69
CA LEU A 21 -3.40 -2.86 -7.15
C LEU A 21 -3.37 -1.34 -6.93
N VAL A 22 -2.30 -0.81 -6.35
CA VAL A 22 -2.10 0.64 -6.17
C VAL A 22 -2.15 1.35 -7.51
N LYS A 23 -1.41 0.86 -8.53
CA LYS A 23 -1.47 1.43 -9.88
C LYS A 23 -2.90 1.47 -10.42
N LEU A 24 -3.63 0.35 -10.37
CA LEU A 24 -4.98 0.24 -10.92
C LEU A 24 -6.01 1.12 -10.19
N LEU A 25 -5.79 1.41 -8.91
CA LEU A 25 -6.60 2.32 -8.11
C LEU A 25 -6.29 3.78 -8.50
N LEU A 26 -5.01 4.14 -8.65
CA LEU A 26 -4.61 5.45 -9.15
C LEU A 26 -5.16 5.70 -10.56
N ASP A 27 -5.05 4.74 -11.48
CA ASP A 27 -5.61 4.83 -12.84
C ASP A 27 -7.14 5.06 -12.83
N ARG A 28 -7.84 4.62 -11.77
CA ARG A 28 -9.31 4.75 -11.61
C ARG A 28 -9.75 6.01 -10.87
N GLY A 29 -8.83 6.90 -10.50
CA GLY A 29 -9.18 8.16 -9.84
C GLY A 29 -9.19 8.11 -8.31
N TYR A 30 -8.86 6.99 -7.67
CA TYR A 30 -8.80 6.91 -6.20
C TYR A 30 -7.62 7.69 -5.61
N THR A 31 -7.76 8.13 -4.37
CA THR A 31 -6.63 8.47 -3.50
C THR A 31 -6.24 7.23 -2.72
N VAL A 32 -4.96 6.89 -2.70
CA VAL A 32 -4.43 5.66 -2.13
C VAL A 32 -3.52 5.96 -0.95
N HIS A 33 -3.89 5.45 0.21
CA HIS A 33 -2.99 5.29 1.35
C HIS A 33 -2.30 3.93 1.22
N ALA A 34 -1.00 3.92 1.05
CA ALA A 34 -0.23 2.71 0.79
C ALA A 34 0.74 2.45 1.94
N THR A 35 0.66 1.27 2.57
CA THR A 35 1.60 0.96 3.65
C THR A 35 2.82 0.20 3.16
N VAL A 36 3.99 0.59 3.66
CA VAL A 36 5.27 -0.10 3.50
C VAL A 36 5.90 -0.31 4.87
N ARG A 37 6.90 -1.20 4.96
CA ARG A 37 7.59 -1.47 6.24
C ARG A 37 8.61 -0.42 6.63
N SER A 38 9.19 0.26 5.64
CA SER A 38 10.12 1.37 5.84
C SER A 38 9.95 2.36 4.71
N LEU A 39 9.81 3.64 5.04
CA LEU A 39 9.82 4.71 4.04
C LEU A 39 11.22 4.97 3.48
N ASP A 40 12.25 4.58 4.24
CA ASP A 40 13.67 4.79 3.93
C ASP A 40 14.27 3.66 3.06
N ASP A 41 13.46 2.80 2.45
CA ASP A 41 13.90 1.77 1.50
C ASP A 41 13.46 2.14 0.07
N PRO A 42 14.32 2.83 -0.72
CA PRO A 42 14.02 3.23 -2.10
C PRO A 42 13.61 2.05 -2.99
N LYS A 43 14.17 0.86 -2.77
CA LYS A 43 13.81 -0.34 -3.55
C LYS A 43 12.34 -0.73 -3.36
N LYS A 44 11.76 -0.35 -2.22
CA LYS A 44 10.35 -0.61 -1.87
C LYS A 44 9.44 0.58 -2.13
N THR A 45 9.95 1.79 -2.31
CA THR A 45 9.12 3.00 -2.44
C THR A 45 9.21 3.68 -3.80
N GLU A 46 10.35 3.69 -4.48
CA GLU A 46 10.54 4.44 -5.73
C GLU A 46 9.57 4.01 -6.84
N HIS A 47 9.34 2.71 -6.99
CA HIS A 47 8.42 2.18 -8.00
C HIS A 47 6.96 2.58 -7.76
N LEU A 48 6.57 2.86 -6.51
CA LEU A 48 5.23 3.35 -6.17
C LEU A 48 5.12 4.86 -6.43
N LEU A 49 6.17 5.61 -6.06
CA LEU A 49 6.23 7.06 -6.27
C LEU A 49 6.35 7.45 -7.75
N ALA A 50 6.84 6.54 -8.59
CA ALA A 50 6.94 6.71 -10.03
C ALA A 50 5.63 6.43 -10.80
N LEU A 51 4.56 5.97 -10.13
CA LEU A 51 3.27 5.70 -10.77
C LEU A 51 2.58 7.00 -11.21
N ASP A 52 1.85 6.92 -12.33
CA ASP A 52 1.03 8.04 -12.80
C ASP A 52 -0.04 8.42 -11.75
N GLY A 53 -0.10 9.70 -11.40
CA GLY A 53 -1.00 10.21 -10.37
C GLY A 53 -0.51 10.03 -8.92
N ALA A 54 0.68 9.44 -8.70
CA ALA A 54 1.20 9.22 -7.36
C ALA A 54 1.47 10.54 -6.62
N LYS A 55 2.01 11.56 -7.31
CA LYS A 55 2.33 12.86 -6.69
C LYS A 55 1.11 13.54 -6.07
N GLU A 56 -0.06 13.33 -6.65
CA GLU A 56 -1.31 13.98 -6.23
C GLU A 56 -2.16 13.09 -5.32
N ARG A 57 -2.09 11.76 -5.51
CA ARG A 57 -3.07 10.82 -4.96
C ARG A 57 -2.48 9.60 -4.26
N LEU A 58 -1.17 9.52 -4.09
CA LEU A 58 -0.53 8.48 -3.29
C LEU A 58 0.06 9.08 -2.01
N SER A 59 -0.21 8.44 -0.87
CA SER A 59 0.46 8.74 0.40
C SER A 59 1.02 7.44 0.97
N LEU A 60 2.33 7.44 1.26
CA LEU A 60 3.00 6.29 1.86
C LEU A 60 3.00 6.39 3.38
N PHE A 61 2.71 5.27 4.04
CA PHE A 61 2.71 5.15 5.49
C PHE A 61 3.63 4.00 5.91
N GLU A 62 4.41 4.21 6.96
CA GLU A 62 5.16 3.12 7.58
C GLU A 62 4.23 2.33 8.51
N ALA A 63 4.13 1.01 8.33
CA ALA A 63 3.32 0.14 9.17
C ALA A 63 3.89 -1.28 9.28
N ASN A 64 3.61 -1.96 10.40
CA ASN A 64 4.08 -3.32 10.66
C ASN A 64 2.98 -4.17 11.32
N LEU A 65 2.72 -5.36 10.76
CA LEU A 65 1.69 -6.30 11.24
C LEU A 65 1.85 -6.69 12.73
N THR A 66 3.07 -6.65 13.26
CA THR A 66 3.34 -6.99 14.66
C THR A 66 3.34 -5.79 15.61
N ALA A 67 3.12 -4.58 15.08
CA ALA A 67 3.04 -3.36 15.87
C ALA A 67 1.59 -2.86 15.93
N GLU A 68 0.99 -3.00 17.10
CA GLU A 68 -0.38 -2.52 17.38
C GLU A 68 -0.50 -1.02 17.06
N GLY A 69 -1.63 -0.62 16.47
CA GLY A 69 -1.92 0.75 16.06
C GLY A 69 -1.12 1.28 14.86
N SER A 70 -0.15 0.52 14.33
CA SER A 70 0.72 1.01 13.24
C SER A 70 -0.01 1.29 11.91
N PHE A 71 -1.24 0.78 11.75
CA PHE A 71 -2.06 1.00 10.55
C PHE A 71 -3.11 2.11 10.73
N ASP A 72 -3.29 2.64 11.94
CA ASP A 72 -4.41 3.53 12.28
C ASP A 72 -4.39 4.79 11.42
N ALA A 73 -3.22 5.40 11.26
CA ALA A 73 -3.03 6.58 10.42
C ALA A 73 -3.31 6.29 8.93
N ALA A 74 -2.89 5.13 8.43
CA ALA A 74 -3.10 4.74 7.04
C ALA A 74 -4.59 4.43 6.75
N VAL A 75 -5.31 3.87 7.72
CA VAL A 75 -6.73 3.50 7.58
C VAL A 75 -7.67 4.69 7.83
N ASN A 76 -7.24 5.70 8.58
CA ASN A 76 -8.06 6.86 8.88
C ASN A 76 -8.62 7.53 7.60
N GLY A 77 -9.93 7.76 7.57
CA GLY A 77 -10.62 8.37 6.42
C GLY A 77 -10.79 7.48 5.19
N CYS A 78 -10.28 6.25 5.21
CA CYS A 78 -10.45 5.32 4.09
C CYS A 78 -11.86 4.71 4.07
N VAL A 79 -12.47 4.65 2.88
CA VAL A 79 -13.77 3.98 2.68
C VAL A 79 -13.63 2.46 2.51
N CYS A 80 -12.41 1.98 2.26
CA CYS A 80 -12.09 0.57 2.04
C CYS A 80 -10.62 0.29 2.39
N VAL A 81 -10.33 -0.91 2.87
CA VAL A 81 -8.99 -1.43 3.10
C VAL A 81 -8.79 -2.72 2.31
N PHE A 82 -7.75 -2.75 1.48
CA PHE A 82 -7.25 -3.94 0.84
C PHE A 82 -6.06 -4.48 1.65
N HIS A 83 -6.33 -5.50 2.46
CA HIS A 83 -5.29 -6.12 3.27
C HIS A 83 -4.53 -7.17 2.45
N THR A 84 -3.34 -6.82 1.95
CA THR A 84 -2.50 -7.72 1.13
C THR A 84 -1.15 -8.05 1.78
N ALA A 85 -0.75 -7.28 2.80
CA ALA A 85 0.45 -7.55 3.57
C ALA A 85 0.34 -8.90 4.29
N SER A 86 1.34 -9.74 4.11
CA SER A 86 1.54 -10.96 4.89
C SER A 86 3.05 -11.22 5.01
N PRO A 87 3.53 -11.78 6.14
CA PRO A 87 4.90 -12.28 6.21
C PRO A 87 5.04 -13.47 5.25
N VAL A 88 5.78 -13.28 4.16
CA VAL A 88 6.11 -14.37 3.23
C VAL A 88 7.48 -14.92 3.61
N LEU A 89 7.49 -16.07 4.28
CA LEU A 89 8.70 -16.85 4.54
C LEU A 89 8.82 -17.91 3.45
N LEU A 90 9.91 -17.89 2.70
CA LEU A 90 10.21 -18.90 1.67
C LEU A 90 11.14 -20.01 2.18
N SER A 91 11.27 -20.17 3.50
CA SER A 91 11.97 -21.31 4.09
C SER A 91 10.97 -22.46 4.27
N VAL A 92 11.05 -23.44 3.37
CA VAL A 92 10.41 -24.74 3.55
C VAL A 92 11.48 -25.64 4.13
N ASP A 93 11.28 -26.11 5.36
CA ASP A 93 12.03 -27.27 5.84
C ASP A 93 11.49 -28.49 5.07
N ASP A 94 12.38 -29.31 4.51
CA ASP A 94 11.99 -30.57 3.86
C ASP A 94 11.08 -31.37 4.82
N PRO A 95 9.92 -31.86 4.35
CA PRO A 95 8.93 -32.54 5.19
C PRO A 95 9.43 -33.87 5.78
#